data_AF-A0A832U087-F1
#
_entry.id   AF-A0A832U087-F1
#
_cell.length_a   1.000
_cell.length_b   1.000
_cell.length_c   1.000
_cell.angle_alpha   90.00
_cell.angle_beta   90.00
_cell.angle_gamma   90.00
#
_symmetry.space_group_name_H-M   'P 1'
#
loop_
_entity.id
_entity.type
_entity.pdbx_description
1 polymer ?
#
loop_
_entity_poly.entity_id
_entity_poly.type
_entity_poly.pdbx_seq_one_letter_code
_entity_poly.pdbx_strand_id
1 'polypeptide(L)'
;FTLSQMQRFEEAAKAYRKATQLDPEYLEAYSSLGFVLAQLRRFDEALEIYEQALKLNSEAADSWFGKAVCLSFLGREEEAEEAYRKAVEIDPRYAEVGGDTQ
;
A
#
# COMPACT_ATOMS: atom_id res chain seq x y z
N PHE A 1 6.64 11.27 15.89
CA PHE A 1 5.72 11.94 14.94
C PHE A 1 5.15 13.19 15.60
N THR A 2 5.32 14.36 14.99
CA THR A 2 4.71 15.60 15.46
C THR A 2 3.24 15.64 15.03
N LEU A 3 2.37 16.25 15.83
CA LEU A 3 0.91 16.36 15.57
C LEU A 3 0.63 16.95 14.17
N SER A 4 1.48 17.86 13.71
CA SER A 4 1.40 18.51 12.39
C SER A 4 1.56 17.53 11.22
N GLN A 5 2.36 16.47 11.36
CA GLN A 5 2.54 15.48 10.30
C GLN A 5 1.32 14.58 10.16
N MET A 6 0.72 14.16 11.29
CA MET A 6 -0.52 13.38 11.26
C MET A 6 -1.66 14.14 10.59
N GLN A 7 -1.82 15.43 10.92
CA GLN A 7 -2.84 16.27 10.29
C GLN A 7 -2.65 16.35 8.77
N ARG A 8 -1.40 16.50 8.31
CA ARG A 8 -1.08 16.58 6.88
C ARG A 8 -1.34 15.26 6.16
N PHE A 9 -1.06 14.12 6.80
CA PHE A 9 -1.40 12.80 6.25
C PHE A 9 -2.91 12.58 6.19
N GLU A 10 -3.68 13.02 7.19
CA GLU A 10 -5.14 12.94 7.13
C GLU A 10 -5.73 13.79 6.00
N GLU A 11 -5.22 15.01 5.79
CA GLU A 11 -5.65 15.85 4.68
C GLU A 11 -5.25 15.24 3.33
N ALA A 12 -4.04 14.68 3.21
CA ALA A 12 -3.60 13.97 2.01
C ALA A 12 -4.48 12.76 1.71
N ALA A 13 -4.82 11.95 2.71
CA ALA A 13 -5.71 10.81 2.54
C ALA A 13 -7.10 11.25 2.02
N LYS A 14 -7.64 12.36 2.54
CA LYS A 14 -8.91 12.93 2.02
C LYS A 14 -8.79 13.39 0.57
N ALA A 15 -7.68 14.04 0.21
CA ALA A 15 -7.45 14.50 -1.16
C ALA A 15 -7.34 13.33 -2.14
N TYR A 16 -6.55 12.30 -1.82
CA TYR A 16 -6.41 11.11 -2.67
C TYR A 16 -7.72 10.32 -2.75
N ARG A 17 -8.48 10.21 -1.66
CA ARG A 17 -9.81 9.57 -1.69
C ARG A 17 -10.78 10.31 -2.61
N LYS A 18 -10.71 11.64 -2.66
CA LYS A 18 -11.50 12.40 -3.63
C LYS A 18 -11.00 12.17 -5.05
N ALA A 19 -9.69 12.04 -5.26
CA ALA A 19 -9.12 11.71 -6.57
C ALA A 19 -9.60 10.35 -7.07
N THR A 20 -9.60 9.31 -6.22
CA THR A 20 -10.12 7.97 -6.59
C THR A 20 -11.62 7.95 -6.84
N GLN A 21 -12.39 8.87 -6.24
CA GLN A 21 -13.82 9.04 -6.53
C GLN A 21 -14.08 9.76 -7.84
N LEU A 22 -13.21 10.70 -8.22
CA LEU A 22 -13.32 11.44 -9.47
C LEU A 22 -12.83 10.61 -10.65
N ASP A 23 -11.75 9.86 -10.45
CA ASP A 23 -11.16 8.96 -11.42
C ASP A 23 -10.95 7.59 -10.76
N PRO A 24 -11.91 6.67 -10.93
CA PRO A 24 -11.80 5.33 -10.36
C PRO A 24 -10.71 4.50 -11.04
N GLU A 25 -10.18 4.92 -12.19
CA GLU A 25 -9.11 4.25 -12.93
C GLU A 25 -7.70 4.73 -12.54
N TYR A 26 -7.61 5.72 -11.65
CA TYR A 26 -6.34 6.33 -11.29
C TYR A 26 -5.56 5.50 -10.25
N LEU A 27 -4.88 4.46 -10.73
CA LEU A 27 -4.09 3.52 -9.93
C LEU A 27 -3.11 4.19 -8.94
N GLU A 28 -2.41 5.23 -9.39
CA GLU A 28 -1.43 5.95 -8.56
C GLU A 28 -2.07 6.65 -7.34
N ALA A 29 -3.31 7.12 -7.47
CA ALA A 29 -4.05 7.66 -6.33
C ALA A 29 -4.40 6.59 -5.29
N TYR A 30 -4.72 5.36 -5.71
CA TYR A 30 -4.93 4.26 -4.77
C TYR A 30 -3.62 3.89 -4.06
N SER A 31 -2.52 3.73 -4.79
CA SER A 31 -1.20 3.44 -4.17
C SER A 31 -0.79 4.51 -3.17
N SER A 32 -0.99 5.79 -3.52
CA SER A 32 -0.68 6.92 -2.64
C SER A 32 -1.61 6.97 -1.42
N LEU A 33 -2.90 6.71 -1.60
CA LEU A 33 -3.87 6.65 -0.51
C LEU A 33 -3.54 5.53 0.47
N GLY A 34 -3.25 4.32 -0.03
CA GLY A 34 -2.85 3.18 0.79
C GLY A 34 -1.59 3.48 1.60
N PHE A 35 -0.60 4.12 0.98
CA PHE A 35 0.65 4.48 1.65
C PHE A 35 0.40 5.48 2.79
N VAL A 36 -0.38 6.52 2.54
CA VAL A 36 -0.72 7.53 3.55
C VAL A 36 -1.52 6.92 4.70
N LEU A 37 -2.47 6.01 4.41
CA LEU A 37 -3.23 5.28 5.43
C LEU A 37 -2.31 4.39 6.28
N ALA A 38 -1.34 3.71 5.67
CA ALA A 38 -0.34 2.93 6.40
C ALA A 38 0.52 3.82 7.34
N GLN A 39 0.93 5.02 6.89
CA GLN A 39 1.63 5.99 7.74
C GLN A 39 0.77 6.49 8.91
N LEU A 40 -0.55 6.54 8.72
CA LEU A 40 -1.52 6.83 9.78
C LEU A 40 -1.82 5.62 10.68
N ARG A 41 -1.13 4.47 10.48
CA ARG A 41 -1.37 3.19 11.16
C ARG A 41 -2.79 2.63 10.94
N ARG A 42 -3.46 3.05 9.87
CA ARG A 42 -4.78 2.55 9.44
C ARG A 42 -4.56 1.41 8.43
N PHE A 43 -3.90 0.35 8.89
CA PHE A 43 -3.47 -0.75 8.02
C PHE A 43 -4.65 -1.51 7.38
N ASP A 44 -5.75 -1.65 8.11
CA ASP A 44 -6.96 -2.32 7.61
C ASP A 44 -7.54 -1.58 6.40
N GLU A 45 -7.72 -0.27 6.50
CA GLU A 45 -8.18 0.55 5.39
C GLU A 45 -7.15 0.64 4.26
N ALA A 46 -5.85 0.69 4.58
CA ALA A 46 -4.80 0.66 3.58
C ALA A 46 -4.85 -0.63 2.75
N LEU A 47 -5.13 -1.78 3.38
CA LEU A 47 -5.32 -3.04 2.68
C LEU A 47 -6.46 -2.98 1.69
N GLU A 48 -7.64 -2.50 2.11
CA GLU A 48 -8.78 -2.37 1.21
C GLU A 48 -8.44 -1.52 -0.02
N ILE A 49 -7.71 -0.42 0.17
CA ILE A 49 -7.28 0.46 -0.91
C ILE A 49 -6.28 -0.23 -1.85
N TYR A 50 -5.29 -0.95 -1.32
CA TYR A 50 -4.36 -1.72 -2.14
C TYR A 50 -5.08 -2.85 -2.89
N GLU A 51 -6.07 -3.49 -2.29
CA GLU A 51 -6.88 -4.50 -2.99
C GLU A 51 -7.71 -3.91 -4.13
N GLN A 52 -8.23 -2.69 -3.98
CA GLN A 52 -8.86 -1.99 -5.10
C GLN A 52 -7.83 -1.69 -6.20
N ALA A 53 -6.63 -1.18 -5.85
CA ALA A 53 -5.55 -0.96 -6.81
C ALA A 53 -5.21 -2.24 -7.60
N LEU A 54 -5.15 -3.39 -6.90
CA LEU A 54 -4.88 -4.70 -7.51
C LEU A 54 -6.03 -5.25 -8.38
N LYS A 55 -7.28 -4.84 -8.12
CA LYS A 55 -8.41 -5.15 -9.02
C LYS A 55 -8.33 -4.37 -10.32
N LEU A 56 -7.80 -3.15 -10.27
CA LEU A 56 -7.55 -2.32 -11.45
C LEU A 56 -6.34 -2.79 -12.23
N ASN A 57 -5.24 -3.03 -11.53
CA ASN A 57 -4.02 -3.56 -12.11
C ASN A 57 -3.42 -4.62 -11.19
N SER A 58 -3.65 -5.88 -11.53
CA SER A 58 -3.13 -7.02 -10.77
C SER A 58 -1.61 -7.16 -10.88
N GLU A 59 -0.99 -6.48 -11.85
CA GLU A 59 0.46 -6.41 -12.07
C GLU A 59 1.08 -5.15 -11.43
N ALA A 60 0.37 -4.50 -10.49
CA ALA A 60 0.92 -3.38 -9.73
C ALA A 60 1.79 -3.88 -8.57
N ALA A 61 3.10 -4.04 -8.81
CA ALA A 61 4.05 -4.50 -7.79
C ALA A 61 4.07 -3.61 -6.53
N ASP A 62 3.99 -2.28 -6.68
CA ASP A 62 3.87 -1.34 -5.56
C ASP A 62 2.67 -1.63 -4.65
N SER A 63 1.53 -2.02 -5.24
CA SER A 63 0.32 -2.32 -4.49
C SER A 63 0.42 -3.65 -3.75
N TRP A 64 1.06 -4.67 -4.37
CA TRP A 64 1.37 -5.93 -3.69
C TRP A 64 2.34 -5.73 -2.53
N PHE A 65 3.39 -4.93 -2.72
CA PHE A 65 4.34 -4.60 -1.66
C PHE A 65 3.67 -3.82 -0.52
N GLY A 66 2.86 -2.80 -0.84
CA GLY A 66 2.08 -2.05 0.14
C GLY A 66 1.11 -2.94 0.93
N LYS A 67 0.45 -3.89 0.25
CA LYS A 67 -0.40 -4.92 0.87
C LYS A 67 0.40 -5.80 1.82
N ALA A 68 1.57 -6.30 1.40
CA ALA A 68 2.44 -7.13 2.23
C ALA A 68 2.87 -6.41 3.51
N VAL A 69 3.30 -5.15 3.40
CA VAL A 69 3.69 -4.32 4.55
C VAL A 69 2.52 -4.16 5.53
N CYS A 70 1.32 -3.85 5.03
CA CYS A 70 0.15 -3.71 5.90
C CYS A 70 -0.24 -5.03 6.59
N LEU A 71 -0.18 -6.15 5.88
CA LEU A 71 -0.43 -7.49 6.45
C LEU A 71 0.58 -7.83 7.55
N SER A 72 1.86 -7.53 7.34
CA SER A 72 2.92 -7.73 8.34
C SER A 72 2.63 -6.92 9.60
N PHE A 73 2.24 -5.64 9.48
CA PHE A 73 1.86 -4.82 10.64
C PHE A 73 0.59 -5.30 11.36
N LEU A 74 -0.30 -6.02 10.67
CA LEU A 74 -1.49 -6.64 11.27
C LEU A 74 -1.20 -8.02 11.88
N GLY A 75 0.04 -8.52 11.78
CA GLY A 75 0.43 -9.85 12.29
C GLY A 75 0.02 -11.01 11.39
N ARG A 76 -0.36 -10.74 10.14
CA ARG A 76 -0.73 -11.74 9.12
C ARG A 76 0.49 -12.06 8.25
N GLU A 77 1.52 -12.63 8.88
CA GLU A 77 2.82 -12.87 8.25
C GLU A 77 2.73 -13.81 7.02
N GLU A 78 1.94 -14.87 7.12
CA GLU A 78 1.77 -15.85 6.03
C GLU A 78 1.26 -15.17 4.74
N GLU A 79 0.24 -14.34 4.86
CA GLU A 79 -0.33 -13.60 3.73
C GLU A 79 0.59 -12.46 3.28
N ALA A 80 1.35 -11.87 4.19
CA ALA A 80 2.35 -10.85 3.86
C ALA A 80 3.45 -11.43 2.97
N GLU A 81 3.95 -12.62 3.30
CA GLU A 81 4.95 -13.33 2.48
C GLU A 81 4.41 -13.67 1.08
N GLU A 82 3.16 -14.12 0.98
CA GLU A 82 2.53 -14.38 -0.31
C GLU A 82 2.42 -13.11 -1.17
N ALA A 83 1.95 -12.02 -0.56
CA ALA A 83 1.85 -10.72 -1.24
C ALA A 83 3.23 -10.19 -1.64
N TYR A 84 4.25 -10.37 -0.78
CA TYR A 84 5.62 -9.98 -1.07
C TYR A 84 6.21 -10.77 -2.24
N ARG A 85 6.04 -12.09 -2.22
CA ARG A 85 6.46 -12.98 -3.30
C ARG A 85 5.82 -12.56 -4.63
N LYS A 86 4.55 -12.17 -4.62
CA LYS A 86 3.87 -11.63 -5.81
C LYS A 86 4.46 -10.30 -6.27
N ALA A 87 4.75 -9.37 -5.36
CA ALA A 87 5.43 -8.13 -5.71
C ALA A 87 6.78 -8.38 -6.39
N VAL A 88 7.56 -9.33 -5.86
CA VAL A 88 8.87 -9.74 -6.40
C VAL A 88 8.76 -10.45 -7.76
N GLU A 89 7.76 -11.32 -7.92
CA GLU A 89 7.48 -12.03 -9.17
C GLU A 89 7.13 -11.06 -10.31
N ILE A 90 6.40 -9.99 -9.99
CA ILE A 90 6.03 -8.95 -10.95
C ILE A 90 7.20 -8.00 -11.20
N ASP A 91 7.82 -7.49 -10.13
CA ASP A 91 8.97 -6.61 -10.21
C ASP A 91 10.10 -7.07 -9.27
N PRO A 92 11.18 -7.65 -9.82
CA PRO A 92 12.26 -8.20 -9.02
C PRO A 92 13.04 -7.13 -8.24
N ARG A 93 12.81 -5.83 -8.46
CA ARG A 93 13.41 -4.78 -7.62
C ARG A 93 13.01 -4.89 -6.15
N TYR A 94 11.82 -5.44 -5.87
CA TYR A 94 11.40 -5.68 -4.50
C TYR A 94 12.14 -6.88 -3.89
N ALA A 95 12.80 -7.74 -4.67
CA ALA A 95 13.58 -8.85 -4.12
C ALA A 95 14.74 -8.33 -3.25
N GLU A 96 15.39 -7.26 -3.71
CA GLU A 96 16.54 -6.63 -3.02
C GLU A 96 16.12 -6.06 -1.66
N VAL A 97 14.89 -5.57 -1.51
CA VAL A 97 14.37 -5.01 -0.25
C VAL A 97 14.20 -6.08 0.85
N GLY A 98 14.12 -7.36 0.49
CA GLY A 98 13.89 -8.48 1.41
C GLY A 98 15.03 -9.49 1.45
N GLY A 99 16.05 -9.28 0.62
CA GLY A 99 17.15 -10.22 0.40
C GLY A 99 18.41 -9.93 1.22
N ASP A 100 18.64 -8.70 1.67
CA ASP A 100 19.89 -8.30 2.31
C ASP A 100 19.77 -8.19 3.83
N THR A 101 19.64 -9.35 4.49
CA THR A 101 20.20 -9.54 5.84
C THR A 101 21.13 -10.75 5.81
N GLN A 102 22.36 -10.54 5.33
CA GLN A 102 23.48 -11.47 5.51
C GLN A 102 24.54 -10.86 6.41
#